data_AF-A0A933PJN3-F1
#
_entry.id   AF-A0A933PJN3-F1
#
_cell.length_a   1.000
_cell.length_b   1.000
_cell.length_c   1.000
_cell.angle_alpha   90.00
_cell.angle_beta   90.00
_cell.angle_gamma   90.00
#
_symmetry.space_group_name_H-M   'P 1'
#
loop_
_entity.id
_entity.type
_entity.pdbx_description
1 polymer ?
#
loop_
_entity_poly.entity_id
_entity_poly.type
_entity_poly.pdbx_seq_one_letter_code
_entity_poly.pdbx_strand_id
1 'polypeptide(L)'
;MKIKQKLQPWVVVQDLAEARLALRLAARRGLAVGLLSPPDCARIHGAPWFLHLIDLAGARRQGALRDHALDCANAPGLALEALRHGAATIILKARPNVFAKVAEIAAKQGARLIARRPSALAKVEAAALVAYYDRFKT
;
A
#
# COMPACT_ATOMS: atom_id res chain seq x y z
N MET A 1 6.54 9.20 24.94
CA MET A 1 6.50 10.16 23.81
C MET A 1 5.59 9.59 22.73
N LYS A 2 4.29 9.95 22.71
CA LYS A 2 3.31 9.41 21.76
C LYS A 2 3.42 10.20 20.45
N ILE A 3 4.13 9.65 19.46
CA ILE A 3 4.03 10.15 18.09
C ILE A 3 2.56 9.94 17.70
N LYS A 4 1.78 11.04 17.62
CA LYS A 4 0.44 11.00 17.02
C LYS A 4 0.66 10.48 15.60
N GLN A 5 0.38 9.19 15.38
CA GLN A 5 0.50 8.54 14.09
C GLN A 5 -0.60 9.11 13.21
N LYS A 6 -0.33 10.28 12.63
CA LYS A 6 -1.19 10.99 11.69
C LYS A 6 -1.51 9.98 10.59
N LEU A 7 -2.77 9.52 10.53
CA LEU A 7 -3.24 8.48 9.60
C LEU A 7 -2.66 8.78 8.21
N GLN A 8 -1.74 7.93 7.75
CA GLN A 8 -1.24 8.03 6.38
C GLN A 8 -2.41 7.68 5.45
N PRO A 9 -2.92 8.62 4.64
CA PRO A 9 -3.91 8.28 3.63
C PRO A 9 -3.31 7.25 2.68
N TRP A 10 -4.15 6.30 2.31
CA TRP A 10 -3.88 5.43 1.18
C TRP A 10 -4.47 6.04 -0.08
N VAL A 11 -3.79 5.88 -1.20
CA VAL A 11 -4.29 6.29 -2.51
C VAL A 11 -4.18 5.12 -3.46
N VAL A 12 -5.29 4.80 -4.12
CA VAL A 12 -5.29 3.77 -5.15
C VAL A 12 -4.55 4.31 -6.38
N VAL A 13 -3.61 3.53 -6.90
CA VAL A 13 -2.84 3.89 -8.10
C VAL A 13 -2.91 2.75 -9.12
N GLN A 14 -3.27 3.09 -10.35
CA GLN A 14 -3.38 2.18 -11.48
C GLN A 14 -2.22 2.30 -12.46
N ASP A 15 -1.49 3.41 -12.41
CA ASP A 15 -0.35 3.65 -13.28
C ASP A 15 0.76 4.47 -12.61
N LEU A 16 1.85 4.65 -13.36
CA LEU A 16 3.02 5.37 -12.92
C LEU A 16 2.77 6.88 -12.76
N ALA A 17 1.91 7.48 -13.57
CA ALA A 17 1.61 8.91 -13.52
C ALA A 17 0.84 9.24 -12.24
N GLU A 18 -0.15 8.42 -11.89
CA GLU A 18 -0.91 8.50 -10.64
C GLU A 18 0.00 8.34 -9.42
N ALA A 19 0.86 7.31 -9.40
CA ALA A 19 1.80 7.08 -8.31
C ALA A 19 2.75 8.27 -8.10
N ARG A 20 3.33 8.81 -9.17
CA ARG A 20 4.21 9.98 -9.11
C ARG A 20 3.46 11.24 -8.66
N LEU A 21 2.23 11.44 -9.11
CA LEU A 21 1.41 12.57 -8.71
C LEU A 21 1.11 12.51 -7.20
N ALA A 22 0.71 11.34 -6.69
CA ALA A 22 0.39 11.16 -5.27
C ALA A 22 1.60 11.48 -4.38
N LEU A 23 2.76 10.90 -4.69
CA LEU A 23 4.00 11.13 -3.95
C LEU A 23 4.42 12.60 -3.99
N ARG A 24 4.37 13.25 -5.16
CA ARG A 24 4.73 14.66 -5.32
C ARG A 24 3.80 15.59 -4.54
N LEU A 25 2.49 15.33 -4.53
CA LEU A 25 1.52 16.13 -3.79
C LEU A 25 1.72 16.00 -2.28
N ALA A 26 1.94 14.77 -1.80
CA ALA A 26 2.23 14.51 -0.39
C ALA A 26 3.52 15.22 0.04
N ALA A 27 4.60 15.08 -0.75
CA ALA A 27 5.88 15.73 -0.49
C ALA A 27 5.76 17.27 -0.43
N ARG A 28 5.07 17.90 -1.38
CA ARG A 28 4.83 19.37 -1.39
C ARG A 28 4.10 19.88 -0.15
N ARG A 29 3.38 19.01 0.57
CA ARG A 29 2.61 19.36 1.76
C ARG A 29 3.28 18.90 3.06
N GLY A 30 4.45 18.27 2.98
CA GLY A 30 5.14 17.69 4.14
C GLY A 30 4.37 16.52 4.75
N LEU A 31 3.67 15.74 3.92
CA LEU A 31 2.81 14.63 4.33
C LEU A 31 3.33 13.32 3.75
N ALA A 32 3.01 12.21 4.42
CA ALA A 32 3.33 10.85 3.96
C ALA A 32 2.07 10.13 3.47
N VAL A 33 2.16 9.42 2.35
CA VAL A 33 1.04 8.76 1.67
C VAL A 33 1.38 7.32 1.34
N GLY A 34 0.46 6.40 1.60
CA GLY A 34 0.54 5.00 1.17
C GLY A 34 0.00 4.80 -0.24
N LEU A 35 0.70 4.05 -1.08
CA LEU A 35 0.24 3.65 -2.41
C LEU A 35 -0.43 2.28 -2.35
N LEU A 36 -1.68 2.21 -2.78
CA LEU A 36 -2.50 1.02 -2.72
C LEU A 36 -2.75 0.52 -4.14
N SER A 37 -2.50 -0.77 -4.40
CA SER A 37 -2.87 -1.37 -5.68
C SER A 37 -4.39 -1.36 -5.86
N PRO A 38 -4.95 -1.48 -7.08
CA PRO A 38 -6.37 -1.74 -7.26
C PRO A 38 -6.82 -3.04 -6.56
N PRO A 39 -8.13 -3.24 -6.31
CA PRO A 39 -8.64 -4.52 -5.81
C PRO A 39 -8.22 -5.68 -6.70
N ASP A 40 -7.89 -6.82 -6.11
CA ASP A 40 -7.53 -8.06 -6.82
C ASP A 40 -6.31 -7.96 -7.78
N CYS A 41 -5.49 -6.91 -7.60
CA CYS A 41 -4.37 -6.59 -8.49
C CYS A 41 -3.39 -7.76 -8.68
N ALA A 42 -3.09 -8.54 -7.63
CA ALA A 42 -2.20 -9.68 -7.77
C ALA A 42 -2.71 -10.74 -8.76
N ARG A 43 -4.02 -10.90 -8.90
CA ARG A 43 -4.62 -11.84 -9.86
C ARG A 43 -4.67 -11.27 -11.27
N ILE A 44 -5.00 -9.99 -11.40
CA ILE A 44 -5.20 -9.33 -12.69
C ILE A 44 -3.88 -8.99 -13.38
N HIS A 45 -2.92 -8.45 -12.63
CA HIS A 45 -1.66 -7.92 -13.15
C HIS A 45 -0.43 -8.70 -12.68
N GLY A 46 -0.54 -9.47 -11.60
CA GLY A 46 0.61 -10.10 -10.94
C GLY A 46 1.32 -9.16 -9.96
N ALA A 47 1.95 -9.73 -8.95
CA ALA A 47 2.73 -8.96 -7.97
C ALA A 47 3.92 -8.18 -8.60
N PRO A 48 4.69 -8.74 -9.57
CA PRO A 48 5.83 -8.05 -10.15
C PRO A 48 5.45 -6.74 -10.83
N TRP A 49 4.30 -6.68 -11.49
CA TRP A 49 3.82 -5.46 -12.15
C TRP A 49 3.67 -4.30 -11.16
N PHE A 50 2.96 -4.53 -10.05
CA PHE A 50 2.72 -3.48 -9.07
C PHE A 50 4.02 -3.06 -8.38
N LEU A 51 4.87 -4.02 -8.02
CA LEU A 51 6.14 -3.70 -7.35
C LEU A 51 7.09 -2.92 -8.27
N HIS A 52 7.10 -3.23 -9.57
CA HIS A 52 7.86 -2.46 -10.56
C HIS A 52 7.32 -1.03 -10.72
N LEU A 53 5.99 -0.85 -10.73
CA LEU A 53 5.37 0.48 -10.72
C LEU A 53 5.80 1.31 -9.50
N ILE A 54 5.81 0.70 -8.31
CA ILE A 54 6.25 1.35 -7.06
C ILE A 54 7.73 1.75 -7.12
N ASP A 55 8.59 0.91 -7.70
CA ASP A 55 10.00 1.20 -7.91
C ASP A 55 10.22 2.39 -8.87
N LEU A 56 9.53 2.37 -10.03
CA LEU A 56 9.59 3.44 -11.03
C LEU A 56 9.03 4.78 -10.52
N ALA A 57 8.06 4.73 -9.62
CA ALA A 57 7.51 5.91 -8.96
C ALA A 57 8.50 6.53 -7.96
N GLY A 58 9.53 5.78 -7.55
CA GLY A 58 10.55 6.23 -6.60
C GLY A 58 10.14 6.10 -5.14
N ALA A 59 9.02 5.43 -4.85
CA ALA A 59 8.50 5.29 -3.49
C ALA A 59 9.49 4.55 -2.56
N ARG A 60 10.27 3.58 -3.09
CA ARG A 60 11.28 2.85 -2.31
C ARG A 60 12.50 3.68 -1.90
N ARG A 61 12.81 4.78 -2.61
CA ARG A 61 14.03 5.59 -2.41
C ARG A 61 13.86 6.80 -1.48
N GLN A 62 12.63 7.21 -1.17
CA GLN A 62 12.36 8.47 -0.47
C GLN A 62 12.33 8.35 1.07
N GLY A 63 12.86 7.28 1.67
CA GLY A 63 12.89 7.11 3.13
C GLY A 63 11.51 6.98 3.80
N ALA A 64 10.44 7.05 3.02
CA ALA A 64 9.07 6.77 3.42
C ALA A 64 8.91 5.25 3.60
N LEU A 65 9.11 4.80 4.83
CA LEU A 65 8.97 3.43 5.28
C LEU A 65 7.70 2.76 4.73
N ARG A 66 7.84 1.71 3.92
CA ARG A 66 6.83 0.63 3.78
C ARG A 66 5.43 1.07 3.35
N ASP A 67 5.34 2.09 2.51
CA ASP A 67 4.10 2.77 2.11
C ASP A 67 3.49 2.20 0.82
N HIS A 68 3.52 0.88 0.61
CA HIS A 68 2.69 0.26 -0.42
C HIS A 68 1.98 -1.00 0.07
N ALA A 69 0.77 -1.23 -0.45
CA ALA A 69 -0.04 -2.40 -0.17
C ALA A 69 -0.56 -3.02 -1.46
N LEU A 70 -0.28 -4.32 -1.63
CA LEU A 70 -0.78 -5.12 -2.76
C LEU A 70 -2.00 -5.93 -2.33
N ASP A 71 -3.07 -5.82 -3.12
CA ASP A 71 -4.30 -6.57 -2.94
C ASP A 71 -4.20 -7.96 -3.58
N CYS A 72 -4.19 -8.99 -2.72
CA CYS A 72 -4.21 -10.39 -3.12
C CYS A 72 -5.60 -11.03 -2.94
N ALA A 73 -6.64 -10.23 -2.64
CA ALA A 73 -8.00 -10.66 -2.38
C ALA A 73 -8.06 -11.90 -1.47
N ASN A 74 -8.52 -13.04 -1.99
CA ASN A 74 -8.65 -14.31 -1.28
C ASN A 74 -7.64 -15.39 -1.74
N ALA A 75 -6.52 -14.98 -2.34
CA ALA A 75 -5.55 -15.88 -2.96
C ALA A 75 -4.24 -15.98 -2.14
N PRO A 76 -4.13 -16.91 -1.17
CA PRO A 76 -2.92 -17.04 -0.34
C PRO A 76 -1.68 -17.43 -1.14
N GLY A 77 -1.82 -18.18 -2.25
CA GLY A 77 -0.70 -18.50 -3.14
C GLY A 77 -0.07 -17.26 -3.78
N LEU A 78 -0.90 -16.31 -4.22
CA LEU A 78 -0.45 -15.03 -4.78
C LEU A 78 0.15 -14.13 -3.68
N ALA A 79 -0.37 -14.18 -2.45
CA ALA A 79 0.25 -13.50 -1.32
C ALA A 79 1.68 -14.01 -1.05
N LEU A 80 1.91 -15.33 -1.09
CA LEU A 80 3.24 -15.91 -0.92
C LEU A 80 4.19 -15.58 -2.07
N GLU A 81 3.68 -15.49 -3.31
CA GLU A 81 4.43 -15.01 -4.47
C GLU A 81 4.82 -13.54 -4.32
N ALA A 82 3.88 -12.67 -3.93
CA ALA A 82 4.15 -11.27 -3.63
C ALA A 82 5.23 -11.07 -2.54
N LEU A 83 5.22 -11.88 -1.48
CA LEU A 83 6.28 -11.86 -0.45
C LEU A 83 7.65 -12.19 -1.06
N ARG A 84 7.74 -13.22 -1.92
CA ARG A 84 8.98 -13.58 -2.61
C ARG A 84 9.52 -12.46 -3.51
N HIS A 85 8.64 -11.61 -4.03
CA HIS A 85 9.03 -10.42 -4.79
C HIS A 85 9.31 -9.17 -3.91
N GLY A 86 9.23 -9.28 -2.59
CA GLY A 86 9.56 -8.20 -1.66
C GLY A 86 8.44 -7.18 -1.45
N ALA A 87 7.18 -7.61 -1.52
CA ALA A 87 6.04 -6.77 -1.14
C ALA A 87 6.10 -6.38 0.35
N ALA A 88 5.94 -5.10 0.67
CA ALA A 88 6.03 -4.60 2.04
C ALA A 88 4.75 -4.80 2.85
N THR A 89 3.59 -4.61 2.22
CA THR A 89 2.28 -4.87 2.83
C THR A 89 1.41 -5.65 1.84
N ILE A 90 0.73 -6.68 2.34
CA ILE A 90 -0.17 -7.52 1.56
C ILE A 90 -1.56 -7.48 2.21
N ILE A 91 -2.59 -7.35 1.37
CA ILE A 91 -3.98 -7.49 1.78
C ILE A 91 -4.45 -8.88 1.39
N LEU A 92 -4.88 -9.67 2.37
CA LEU A 92 -5.36 -11.04 2.15
C LEU A 92 -6.56 -11.34 3.06
N LYS A 93 -7.68 -11.70 2.45
CA LYS A 93 -8.84 -12.29 3.11
C LYS A 93 -8.74 -13.82 3.03
N ALA A 94 -8.34 -14.45 4.13
CA ALA A 94 -8.22 -15.90 4.23
C ALA A 94 -8.85 -16.43 5.52
N ARG A 95 -9.03 -17.75 5.62
CA ARG A 95 -9.40 -18.42 6.87
C ARG A 95 -8.34 -18.15 7.95
N PRO A 96 -8.70 -18.06 9.25
CA PRO A 96 -7.76 -17.65 10.31
C PRO A 96 -6.44 -18.45 10.35
N ASN A 97 -6.52 -19.77 10.16
CA ASN A 97 -5.35 -20.64 10.15
C ASN A 97 -4.42 -20.38 8.95
N VAL A 98 -4.96 -20.10 7.77
CA VAL A 98 -4.18 -19.75 6.57
C VAL A 98 -3.59 -18.35 6.74
N PHE A 99 -4.39 -17.39 7.21
CA PHE A 99 -3.95 -16.02 7.45
C PHE A 99 -2.76 -16.00 8.44
N ALA A 100 -2.85 -16.73 9.55
CA ALA A 100 -1.79 -16.82 10.55
C ALA A 100 -0.46 -17.33 9.95
N LYS A 101 -0.51 -18.40 9.15
CA LYS A 101 0.69 -18.94 8.48
C LYS A 101 1.32 -17.94 7.52
N VAL A 102 0.52 -17.26 6.69
CA VAL A 102 1.03 -16.26 5.75
C VAL A 102 1.57 -15.04 6.53
N ALA A 103 0.92 -14.62 7.61
CA ALA A 103 1.37 -13.52 8.45
C ALA A 103 2.72 -13.81 9.11
N GLU A 104 2.95 -15.03 9.58
CA GLU A 104 4.23 -15.46 10.13
C GLU A 104 5.35 -15.37 9.09
N ILE A 105 5.09 -15.84 7.87
CA ILE A 105 6.04 -15.75 6.75
C ILE A 105 6.31 -14.28 6.39
N ALA A 106 5.27 -13.45 6.33
CA ALA A 106 5.42 -12.02 6.08
C ALA A 106 6.30 -11.35 7.13
N ALA A 107 6.07 -11.65 8.42
CA ALA A 107 6.85 -11.09 9.52
C ALA A 107 8.34 -11.50 9.43
N LYS A 108 8.62 -12.77 9.12
CA LYS A 108 10.00 -13.27 8.89
C LYS A 108 10.72 -12.54 7.75
N GLN A 109 9.97 -12.01 6.78
CA GLN A 109 10.49 -11.24 5.65
C GLN A 109 10.42 -9.71 5.86
N GLY A 110 10.06 -9.25 7.06
CA GLY A 110 9.93 -7.82 7.36
C GLY A 110 8.74 -7.12 6.68
N ALA A 111 7.77 -7.91 6.17
CA ALA A 111 6.54 -7.47 5.55
C ALA A 111 5.35 -7.55 6.53
N ARG A 112 4.22 -6.95 6.14
CA ARG A 112 2.96 -6.95 6.91
C ARG A 112 1.86 -7.63 6.13
N LEU A 113 1.04 -8.42 6.81
CA LEU A 113 -0.22 -8.94 6.28
C LEU A 113 -1.39 -8.25 6.96
N ILE A 114 -2.34 -7.72 6.19
CA ILE A 114 -3.56 -7.11 6.71
C ILE A 114 -4.79 -7.81 6.14
N ALA A 115 -5.80 -8.03 6.97
CA ALA A 115 -7.01 -8.77 6.59
C ALA A 115 -8.02 -7.92 5.80
N ARG A 116 -7.92 -6.59 5.96
CA ARG A 116 -8.86 -5.63 5.37
C ARG A 116 -8.09 -4.56 4.63
N ARG A 117 -8.57 -4.27 3.43
CA ARG A 117 -8.10 -3.15 2.62
C ARG A 117 -8.31 -1.85 3.39
N PRO A 118 -7.29 -0.98 3.49
CA PRO A 118 -7.43 0.29 4.19
C PRO A 118 -8.36 1.23 3.43
N SER A 119 -8.94 2.20 4.13
CA SER A 119 -9.67 3.29 3.49
C SER A 119 -8.70 4.11 2.64
N ALA A 120 -9.07 4.38 1.39
CA ALA A 120 -8.20 5.01 0.42
C ALA A 120 -8.95 6.00 -0.47
N LEU A 121 -8.23 7.01 -0.96
CA LEU A 121 -8.71 7.88 -2.02
C LEU A 121 -8.70 7.10 -3.35
N ALA A 122 -9.84 7.10 -4.04
CA ALA A 122 -10.04 6.34 -5.28
C ALA A 122 -9.35 6.97 -6.50
N LYS A 123 -9.08 8.29 -6.44
CA LYS A 123 -8.35 9.04 -7.48
C LYS A 123 -7.34 9.97 -6.82
N VAL A 124 -6.22 10.15 -7.50
CA VAL A 124 -5.20 11.13 -7.12
C VAL A 124 -5.68 12.52 -7.55
N GLU A 125 -6.57 13.13 -6.77
CA GLU A 125 -6.92 14.54 -6.93
C GLU A 125 -6.27 15.37 -5.82
N ALA A 126 -5.59 16.45 -6.21
CA ALA A 126 -4.89 17.32 -5.26
C ALA A 126 -5.83 17.88 -4.18
N ALA A 127 -7.06 18.22 -4.56
CA ALA A 127 -8.09 18.68 -3.63
C ALA A 127 -8.53 17.57 -2.65
N ALA A 128 -8.67 16.32 -3.12
CA ALA A 128 -9.10 15.19 -2.30
C ALA A 128 -8.05 14.80 -1.25
N LEU A 129 -6.76 14.87 -1.59
CA LEU A 129 -5.67 14.65 -0.63
C LEU A 129 -5.73 15.70 0.49
N VAL A 130 -5.84 16.99 0.14
CA VAL A 130 -5.90 18.09 1.10
C VAL A 130 -7.14 17.97 2.00
N ALA A 131 -8.31 17.73 1.42
CA ALA A 131 -9.56 17.55 2.16
C ALA A 131 -9.52 16.35 3.14
N TYR A 132 -8.86 15.25 2.76
CA TYR A 132 -8.65 14.12 3.65
C TYR A 132 -7.83 14.53 4.87
N TYR A 133 -6.68 15.18 4.68
CA TYR A 133 -5.83 15.57 5.80
C TYR A 133 -6.45 16.65 6.70
N ASP A 134 -7.19 17.59 6.15
CA ASP A 134 -7.85 18.64 6.94
C ASP A 134 -8.97 18.05 7.82
N ARG A 135 -9.60 16.94 7.40
CA ARG A 135 -10.58 16.18 8.21
C ARG A 135 -9.98 15.49 9.44
N PHE A 136 -8.68 15.20 9.43
CA PHE A 136 -7.98 14.49 10.52
C PHE A 136 -7.00 15.39 11.30
N LYS A 137 -7.13 16.72 11.17
CA LYS A 137 -6.22 17.72 11.74
C LYS A 137 -6.68 18.35 13.08
N THR A 138 -7.62 17.75 13.80
CA THR A 138 -8.02 18.21 15.15
C THR A 138 -6.93 18.08 16.20
#